data_AF-A0A099W420-F1
#
_entry.id   AF-A0A099W420-F1
#
_cell.length_a   1.000
_cell.length_b   1.000
_cell.length_c   1.000
_cell.angle_alpha   90.00
_cell.angle_beta   90.00
_cell.angle_gamma   90.00
#
_symmetry.space_group_name_H-M   'P 1'
#
loop_
_entity.id
_entity.type
_entity.pdbx_description
1 polymer ?
#
loop_
_entity_poly.entity_id
_entity_poly.type
_entity_poly.pdbx_seq_one_letter_code
_entity_poly.pdbx_strand_id
1 'polypeptide(L)' 'MNKSRITVYLKSGNNCQIFSKRTIEVLQEDFTVEKMKQGVTLTDDKSHTIIPFESIDFIFIKKLEGE' A
#
# COMPACT_ATOMS: atom_id res chain seq x y z
N MET A 1 10.70 -0.67 13.80
CA MET A 1 11.29 0.13 12.71
C MET A 1 10.58 -0.22 11.40
N ASN A 2 10.11 0.78 10.66
CA ASN A 2 9.41 0.58 9.39
C ASN A 2 10.43 0.26 8.28
N LYS A 3 10.08 -0.67 7.39
CA LYS A 3 10.97 -1.12 6.31
C LYS A 3 10.53 -0.63 4.93
N SER A 4 9.25 -0.31 4.78
CA SER A 4 8.68 0.13 3.51
C SER A 4 7.61 1.18 3.71
N ARG A 5 7.40 2.02 2.69
CA ARG A 5 6.26 2.93 2.58
C ARG A 5 5.41 2.52 1.39
N ILE A 6 4.10 2.40 1.61
CA ILE A 6 3.13 2.10 0.56
C ILE A 6 2.35 3.37 0.30
N THR A 7 2.24 3.75 -0.98
CA THR A 7 1.40 4.87 -1.43
C THR A 7 0.44 4.34 -2.48
N VAL A 8 -0.85 4.51 -2.24
CA VAL A 8 -1.92 4.17 -3.19
C VAL A 8 -2.47 5.47 -3.76
N TYR A 9 -2.31 5.65 -5.06
CA TYR A 9 -2.88 6.78 -5.78
C TYR A 9 -4.27 6.41 -6.30
N LEU A 10 -5.23 7.28 -6.06
CA LEU A 10 -6.62 7.09 -6.45
C LEU A 10 -6.91 7.85 -7.73
N LYS A 11 -7.82 7.32 -8.55
CA LYS A 11 -8.30 7.99 -9.78
C LYS A 11 -8.94 9.36 -9.53
N SER A 12 -9.38 9.62 -8.29
CA SER A 12 -9.90 10.92 -7.86
C SER A 12 -8.80 12.00 -7.69
N GLY A 13 -7.52 11.63 -7.82
CA GLY A 13 -6.37 12.51 -7.63
C GLY A 13 -5.83 12.54 -6.19
N ASN A 14 -6.52 11.90 -5.25
CA ASN A 14 -6.07 11.76 -3.86
C ASN A 14 -5.09 10.58 -3.72
N ASN A 15 -4.33 10.55 -2.62
CA ASN A 15 -3.53 9.38 -2.26
C ASN A 15 -3.68 9.00 -0.79
N CYS A 16 -3.43 7.72 -0.52
CA CYS A 16 -3.31 7.19 0.84
C CYS A 16 -1.90 6.63 1.01
N GLN A 17 -1.28 6.87 2.15
CA GLN A 17 0.04 6.33 2.46
C GLN A 17 0.09 5.71 3.84
N ILE A 18 0.81 4.59 3.95
CA ILE A 18 1.10 3.95 5.23
C ILE A 18 2.58 3.55 5.32
N PHE A 19 3.06 3.42 6.56
CA PHE A 19 4.37 2.86 6.85
C PHE A 19 4.22 1.41 7.31
N SER A 20 5.00 0.52 6.72
CA SER A 20 4.94 -0.91 6.98
C SER A 20 6.26 -1.44 7.51
N LYS A 21 6.18 -2.33 8.50
CA LYS A 21 7.30 -3.12 9.01
C LYS A 21 7.70 -4.26 8.05
N ARG A 22 6.89 -4.53 7.01
CA ARG A 22 7.13 -5.54 5.97
C ARG A 22 8.10 -5.02 4.90
N THR A 23 8.88 -5.91 4.29
CA THR A 23 9.80 -5.57 3.20
C THR A 23 9.04 -5.35 1.89
N ILE A 24 9.71 -4.78 0.87
CA ILE A 24 9.06 -4.52 -0.42
C ILE A 24 8.59 -5.81 -1.07
N GLU A 25 9.38 -6.88 -0.99
CA GLU A 25 9.13 -8.14 -1.69
C GLU A 25 7.81 -8.77 -1.22
N VAL A 26 7.60 -8.80 0.11
CA VAL A 26 6.35 -9.27 0.72
C VAL A 26 5.17 -8.41 0.26
N LEU A 27 5.34 -7.09 0.26
CA LEU A 27 4.28 -6.16 -0.11
C LEU A 27 3.94 -6.20 -1.60
N GLN A 28 4.93 -6.38 -2.47
CA GLN A 28 4.72 -6.55 -3.91
C GLN A 28 3.90 -7.80 -4.19
N GLU A 29 4.14 -8.89 -3.47
CA GLU A 29 3.36 -10.12 -3.59
C GLU A 29 1.91 -9.92 -3.11
N ASP A 30 1.71 -9.23 -1.99
CA ASP A 30 0.39 -8.91 -1.42
C ASP A 30 -0.42 -7.99 -2.35
N PHE A 31 0.25 -7.04 -3.01
CA PHE A 31 -0.34 -6.09 -3.95
C PHE A 31 -0.22 -6.53 -5.41
N THR A 32 -0.34 -7.84 -5.67
CA THR A 32 -0.55 -8.37 -7.02
C THR A 32 -2.02 -8.30 -7.41
N VAL A 33 -2.30 -8.10 -8.70
CA VAL A 33 -3.69 -8.01 -9.23
C VAL A 33 -4.52 -9.24 -8.87
N GLU A 34 -3.90 -10.43 -8.83
CA GLU A 34 -4.56 -11.67 -8.46
C GLU A 34 -5.08 -11.69 -7.01
N LYS A 35 -4.37 -11.02 -6.09
CA LYS A 35 -4.74 -10.94 -4.67
C LYS A 35 -5.62 -9.73 -4.35
N MET A 36 -5.60 -8.68 -5.16
CA MET A 36 -6.33 -7.41 -4.92
C MET A 36 -7.74 -7.36 -5.52
N LYS A 37 -8.38 -8.50 -5.82
CA LYS A 37 -9.64 -8.59 -6.57
C LYS A 37 -10.80 -7.70 -6.08
N GLN A 38 -10.83 -7.35 -4.79
CA GLN A 38 -11.86 -6.48 -4.20
C GLN A 38 -11.33 -5.12 -3.74
N GLY A 39 -10.00 -4.96 -3.68
CA GLY A 39 -9.38 -3.75 -3.18
C GLY A 39 -8.12 -4.04 -2.37
N VAL A 40 -7.67 -2.99 -1.69
CA VAL A 40 -6.46 -2.96 -0.89
C VAL A 40 -6.79 -2.50 0.52
N THR A 41 -6.36 -3.28 1.49
CA THR A 41 -6.39 -2.88 2.90
C THR A 41 -5.01 -2.38 3.30
N LEU A 42 -4.92 -1.10 3.63
CA LEU A 42 -3.74 -0.49 4.22
C LEU A 42 -3.93 -0.41 5.73
N THR A 43 -3.06 -1.08 6.48
CA THR A 43 -3.04 -1.01 7.95
C THR A 43 -1.64 -0.69 8.43
N ASP A 44 -1.52 0.33 9.29
CA ASP A 44 -0.35 0.58 10.12
C ASP A 44 -0.76 0.72 11.60
N ASP A 45 0.19 1.09 12.47
CA ASP A 45 -0.07 1.21 13.91
C ASP A 45 -1.09 2.34 14.25
N LYS A 46 -1.43 3.22 13.30
CA LYS A 46 -2.28 4.40 13.51
C LYS A 46 -3.53 4.46 12.63
N SER A 47 -3.57 3.70 11.55
CA SER A 47 -4.58 3.83 10.51
C SER A 47 -4.99 2.47 9.95
N HIS A 48 -6.28 2.41 9.62
CA HIS A 48 -6.87 1.31 8.88
C HIS A 48 -7.69 1.92 7.74
N THR A 49 -7.32 1.62 6.50
CA THR A 49 -7.95 2.19 5.30
C THR A 49 -8.24 1.07 4.31
N ILE A 50 -9.48 1.00 3.87
CA ILE A 50 -9.92 0.07 2.82
C ILE A 50 -10.13 0.89 1.55
N ILE A 51 -9.44 0.49 0.48
CA ILE A 51 -9.46 1.17 -0.81
C ILE A 51 -10.04 0.19 -1.85
N PRO A 52 -11.23 0.46 -2.41
CA PRO A 52 -11.80 -0.38 -3.45
C PRO A 52 -10.94 -0.41 -4.70
N PHE A 53 -10.83 -1.58 -5.35
CA PHE A 53 -9.95 -1.77 -6.51
C PHE A 53 -10.26 -0.80 -7.65
N GLU A 54 -11.54 -0.55 -7.93
CA GLU A 54 -11.98 0.35 -9.00
C GLU A 54 -11.51 1.80 -8.82
N SER A 55 -11.22 2.19 -7.56
CA SER A 55 -10.77 3.54 -7.21
C SER A 55 -9.26 3.73 -7.35
N ILE A 56 -8.50 2.63 -7.45
CA ILE A 56 -7.03 2.65 -7.53
C ILE A 56 -6.61 3.02 -8.95
N ASP A 57 -5.68 3.98 -9.05
CA ASP A 57 -4.96 4.28 -10.29
C ASP A 57 -3.67 3.46 -10.35
N PHE A 58 -2.78 3.64 -9.37
CA PHE A 58 -1.59 2.81 -9.22
C PHE A 58 -1.11 2.73 -7.76
N ILE A 59 -0.30 1.71 -7.47
CA ILE A 59 0.32 1.49 -6.16
C ILE A 59 1.83 1.62 -6.30
N PHE A 60 2.43 2.41 -5.41
CA PHE A 60 3.87 2.61 -5.34
C PHE A 60 4.40 2.15 -3.98
N ILE A 61 5.42 1.29 -3.99
CA ILE A 61 6.04 0.75 -2.78
C ILE A 61 7.51 1.19 -2.78
N LYS A 62 7.92 1.88 -1.71
CA LYS A 62 9.28 2.41 -1.56
C LYS A 62 9.99 1.73 -0.39
N LYS A 63 11.24 1.30 -0.60
CA LYS A 63 12.14 0.85 0.48
C LYS A 63 12.46 2.04 1.37
N LEU A 64 12.41 1.83 2.68
CA LEU A 64 12.98 2.77 3.64
C LEU A 64 14.32 2.18 4.05
N GLU A 65 15.41 2.71 3.47
CA GLU A 65 16.75 2.34 3.92
C GLU A 65 17.03 3.05 5.24
N GLY A 66 17.39 2.27 6.27
CA GLY A 66 18.02 2.70 7.52
C GLY A 66 17.48 3.99 8.16
N GLU A 67 16.64 3.85 9.18
CA GLU A 67 16.66 4.73 10.36
C GLU A 67 17.03 3.92 11.60
#